data_AF-A0A6L6IZ49-F1
#
_entry.id   AF-A0A6L6IZ49-F1
#
_cell.length_a   1.000
_cell.length_b   1.000
_cell.length_c   1.000
_cell.angle_alpha   90.00
_cell.angle_beta   90.00
_cell.angle_gamma   90.00
#
_symmetry.space_group_name_H-M   'P 1'
#
loop_
_entity.id
_entity.type
_entity.pdbx_description
1 polymer ?
#
loop_
_entity_poly.entity_id
_entity_poly.type
_entity_poly.pdbx_seq_one_letter_code
_entity_poly.pdbx_strand_id
1 'polypeptide(L)'
;MRISITFDQTSDLSPAMRRGIETTVLTPAEAESAEWRSNHLTYRTARPEDEVVSDWEIHGFPRDSFAEITITPWVERRRRRG
;
A
#
# COMPACT_ATOMS: atom_id res chain seq x y z
N MET A 1 -9.71 -2.11 4.43
CA MET A 1 -9.30 -0.69 4.27
C MET A 1 -8.61 -0.48 2.93
N ARG A 2 -8.54 0.78 2.46
CA ARG A 2 -7.74 1.17 1.30
C ARG A 2 -6.49 1.90 1.79
N ILE A 3 -5.33 1.41 1.37
CA ILE A 3 -4.04 2.05 1.62
C ILE A 3 -3.55 2.60 0.29
N SER A 4 -3.16 3.88 0.27
CA SER A 4 -2.59 4.57 -0.88
C SER A 4 -1.26 5.18 -0.46
N ILE A 5 -0.16 4.72 -1.05
CA ILE A 5 1.21 5.13 -0.73
C ILE A 5 1.83 5.75 -1.98
N THR A 6 2.35 6.96 -1.85
CA THR A 6 3.19 7.60 -2.85
C THR A 6 4.63 7.55 -2.36
N PHE A 7 5.47 6.81 -3.06
CA PHE A 7 6.91 6.75 -2.78
C PHE A 7 7.59 8.04 -3.24
N ASP A 8 8.65 8.43 -2.55
CA ASP A 8 9.49 9.54 -2.98
C ASP A 8 10.10 9.27 -4.39
N GLN A 9 10.56 10.34 -5.06
CA GLN A 9 11.15 10.20 -6.41
C GLN A 9 12.55 9.56 -6.38
N THR A 10 13.13 9.40 -5.20
CA THR A 10 14.46 8.81 -4.99
C THR A 10 14.42 7.30 -4.80
N SER A 11 13.24 6.73 -4.54
CA SER A 11 13.01 5.29 -4.36
C SER A 11 13.23 4.56 -5.68
N ASP A 12 14.08 3.53 -5.66
CA ASP A 12 14.19 2.60 -6.79
C ASP A 12 12.93 1.74 -6.87
N LEU A 13 12.02 2.11 -7.76
CA LEU A 13 10.81 1.34 -8.06
C LEU A 13 10.94 0.59 -9.37
N SER A 14 12.11 0.03 -9.65
CA SER A 14 12.32 -0.91 -10.75
C SER A 14 11.31 -2.07 -10.69
N PRO A 15 10.99 -2.73 -11.83
CA PRO A 15 10.08 -3.87 -11.83
C PRO A 15 10.50 -4.99 -10.87
N ALA A 16 11.81 -5.19 -10.65
CA ALA A 16 12.33 -6.16 -9.70
C ALA A 16 11.97 -5.77 -8.26
N MET A 17 12.15 -4.50 -7.88
CA MET A 17 11.77 -4.02 -6.56
C MET A 17 10.27 -4.16 -6.31
N ARG A 18 9.42 -3.75 -7.27
CA ARG A 18 7.96 -3.86 -7.13
C ARG A 18 7.52 -5.31 -6.93
N ARG A 19 8.09 -6.24 -7.68
CA ARG A 19 7.83 -7.67 -7.47
C ARG A 19 8.30 -8.14 -6.11
N GLY A 20 9.47 -7.67 -5.66
CA GLY A 20 9.97 -7.91 -4.31
C GLY A 20 8.93 -7.50 -3.25
N ILE A 21 8.43 -6.26 -3.33
CA ILE A 21 7.38 -5.72 -2.46
C ILE A 21 6.11 -6.58 -2.53
N GLU A 22 5.65 -6.93 -3.73
CA GLU A 22 4.46 -7.78 -3.92
C GLU A 22 4.61 -9.18 -3.28
N THR A 23 5.82 -9.73 -3.28
CA THR A 23 6.09 -11.07 -2.71
C THR A 23 6.36 -11.06 -1.21
N THR A 24 6.75 -9.92 -0.62
CA THR A 24 7.22 -9.84 0.77
C THR A 24 6.27 -9.05 1.66
N VAL A 25 5.81 -7.89 1.19
CA VAL A 25 4.94 -6.96 1.93
C VAL A 25 3.47 -7.20 1.56
N LEU A 26 3.17 -7.35 0.26
CA LEU A 26 1.79 -7.44 -0.24
C LEU A 26 1.38 -8.89 -0.52
N THR A 27 1.74 -9.80 0.38
CA THR A 27 1.36 -11.22 0.24
C THR A 27 -0.17 -11.36 0.22
N PRO A 28 -0.73 -12.50 -0.24
CA PRO A 28 -2.18 -12.71 -0.24
C PRO A 28 -2.85 -12.63 1.15
N ALA A 29 -2.08 -12.81 2.23
CA ALA A 29 -2.58 -12.61 3.60
C ALA A 29 -2.62 -11.13 3.99
N GLU A 30 -1.74 -10.33 3.39
CA GLU A 30 -1.49 -8.94 3.71
C GLU A 30 -2.30 -7.96 2.86
N ALA A 31 -2.44 -8.29 1.58
CA ALA A 31 -3.16 -7.49 0.61
C ALA A 31 -4.14 -8.37 -0.20
N GLU A 32 -5.43 -8.02 -0.14
CA GLU A 32 -6.48 -8.62 -0.96
C GLU A 32 -6.32 -8.27 -2.45
N SER A 33 -5.79 -7.08 -2.72
CA SER A 33 -5.52 -6.58 -4.07
C SER A 33 -4.49 -5.45 -4.00
N ALA A 34 -3.59 -5.35 -4.98
CA ALA A 34 -2.63 -4.26 -5.11
C ALA A 34 -2.55 -3.76 -6.57
N GLU A 35 -2.45 -2.44 -6.75
CA GLU A 35 -2.29 -1.79 -8.05
C GLU A 35 -1.18 -0.73 -7.96
N TRP A 36 -0.24 -0.82 -8.89
CA TRP A 36 0.81 0.18 -9.08
C TRP A 36 0.46 1.15 -10.20
N ARG A 37 0.67 2.45 -9.97
CA ARG A 37 0.67 3.50 -10.98
C ARG A 37 1.88 4.39 -10.79
N SER A 38 2.88 4.27 -11.67
CA SER A 38 4.14 5.00 -11.54
C SER A 38 4.79 4.77 -10.16
N ASN A 39 4.93 5.81 -9.32
CA ASN A 39 5.45 5.73 -7.96
C ASN A 39 4.35 5.63 -6.89
N HIS A 40 3.12 5.38 -7.29
CA HIS A 40 1.97 5.26 -6.41
C HIS A 40 1.52 3.80 -6.32
N LEU A 41 1.34 3.31 -5.11
CA LEU A 41 0.78 2.00 -4.80
C LEU A 41 -0.56 2.20 -4.11
N THR A 42 -1.61 1.56 -4.61
CA THR A 42 -2.86 1.44 -3.87
C THR A 42 -3.19 -0.03 -3.66
N TYR A 43 -3.49 -0.40 -2.43
CA TYR A 43 -3.87 -1.77 -2.11
C TYR A 43 -4.97 -1.83 -1.05
N ARG A 44 -5.54 -3.03 -0.90
CA ARG A 44 -6.62 -3.31 0.05
C ARG A 44 -6.15 -4.34 1.04
N THR A 45 -6.45 -4.12 2.31
CA THR A 45 -6.12 -5.05 3.39
C THR A 45 -7.22 -5.08 4.44
N ALA A 46 -7.40 -6.22 5.10
CA ALA A 46 -8.27 -6.36 6.26
C ALA A 46 -7.56 -5.96 7.57
N ARG A 47 -6.23 -5.84 7.55
CA ARG A 47 -5.40 -5.51 8.73
C ARG A 47 -5.63 -4.08 9.18
N PRO A 48 -5.50 -3.77 10.49
CA PRO A 48 -5.61 -2.43 11.03
C PRO A 48 -4.43 -1.53 10.64
N GLU A 49 -4.58 -0.22 10.81
CA GLU A 49 -3.67 0.80 10.28
C GLU A 49 -2.28 0.74 10.94
N ASP A 50 -2.25 0.54 12.24
CA ASP A 50 -1.05 0.41 13.07
C ASP A 50 -0.19 -0.78 12.62
N GLU A 51 -0.83 -1.91 12.31
CA GLU A 51 -0.17 -3.08 11.76
C GLU A 51 0.42 -2.81 10.37
N VAL A 52 -0.34 -2.14 9.50
CA VAL A 52 0.13 -1.81 8.14
C VAL A 52 1.39 -0.96 8.17
N VAL A 53 1.40 0.13 8.94
CA VAL A 53 2.57 1.03 8.96
C VAL A 53 3.78 0.30 9.54
N SER A 54 3.59 -0.47 10.62
CA SER A 54 4.66 -1.25 11.24
C SER A 54 5.25 -2.30 10.30
N ASP A 55 4.43 -2.94 9.48
CA ASP A 55 4.84 -3.95 8.50
C ASP A 55 5.81 -3.37 7.46
N TRP A 56 5.46 -2.21 6.89
CA TRP A 56 6.34 -1.50 5.95
C TRP A 56 7.68 -1.12 6.59
N GLU A 57 7.68 -0.68 7.85
CA GLU A 57 8.91 -0.36 8.59
C GLU A 57 9.80 -1.60 8.79
N ILE A 58 9.22 -2.75 9.15
CA ILE A 58 9.94 -4.03 9.30
C ILE A 58 10.59 -4.46 7.98
N HIS A 59 9.93 -4.18 6.86
CA HIS A 59 10.43 -4.45 5.52
C HIS A 59 11.40 -3.40 4.97
N GLY A 60 11.82 -2.44 5.79
CA GLY A 60 12.85 -1.46 5.45
C GLY A 60 12.33 -0.22 4.72
N PHE A 61 11.02 0.02 4.74
CA PHE A 61 10.38 1.22 4.23
C PHE A 61 9.84 2.06 5.38
N PRO A 62 10.69 2.87 6.05
CA PRO A 62 10.23 3.78 7.09
C PRO A 62 9.21 4.77 6.53
N ARG A 63 8.37 5.34 7.40
CA ARG A 63 7.35 6.31 6.98
C ARG A 63 7.92 7.51 6.18
N ASP A 64 9.17 7.88 6.46
CA ASP A 64 9.89 8.96 5.78
C ASP A 64 10.30 8.62 4.33
N SER A 65 10.25 7.35 3.92
CA SER A 65 10.43 6.91 2.53
C SER A 65 9.22 7.20 1.63
N PHE A 66 8.10 7.63 2.23
CA PHE A 66 6.89 7.96 1.51
C PHE A 66 6.72 9.47 1.41
N ALA A 67 6.52 9.95 0.20
CA ALA A 67 6.09 11.33 -0.03
C ALA A 67 4.67 11.56 0.53
N GLU A 68 3.82 10.51 0.51
CA GLU A 68 2.46 10.57 1.03
C GLU A 68 1.96 9.16 1.40
N ILE A 69 1.25 9.04 2.53
CA ILE A 69 0.48 7.85 2.88
C ILE A 69 -0.94 8.26 3.27
N THR A 70 -1.93 7.64 2.61
CA THR A 70 -3.35 7.85 2.87
C THR A 70 -4.01 6.51 3.21
N ILE A 71 -4.63 6.45 4.39
CA ILE A 71 -5.36 5.28 4.87
C ILE A 71 -6.83 5.68 4.99
N THR A 72 -7.70 4.96 4.29
CA THR A 72 -9.13 5.24 4.29
C THR A 72 -9.93 3.97 4.52
N PRO A 73 -11.07 4.07 5.23
CA PRO A 73 -11.99 2.94 5.31
C PRO A 73 -12.39 2.53 3.90
N TRP A 74 -12.41 1.22 3.62
CA TRP A 74 -12.93 0.76 2.35
C TRP A 74 -14.45 0.93 2.39
N VAL A 75 -14.91 2.09 1.94
CA VAL A 75 -16.34 2.29 1.72
C VAL A 75 -16.64 1.57 0.42
N GLU A 76 -17.25 0.38 0.49
CA GLU A 76 -18.08 -0.03 -0.64
C GLU A 76 -19.00 1.16 -0.88
N ARG A 77 -18.83 1.84 -2.03
CA ARG A 77 -19.80 2.82 -2.48
C ARG A 77 -21.11 2.05 -2.56
N ARG A 78 -21.89 2.06 -1.47
CA ARG A 78 -23.31 1.77 -1.52
C ARG A 78 -23.79 2.76 -2.55
N ARG A 79 -24.11 2.25 -3.74
CA ARG A 79 -25.03 2.91 -4.65
C ARG A 79 -26.32 3.09 -3.85
N ARG A 80 -26.39 4.14 -3.03
CA ARG A 80 -27.66 4.72 -2.64
C ARG A 80 -28.19 5.33 -3.93
N ARG A 81 -29.17 4.60 -4.46
CA ARG A 81 -30.05 4.92 -5.58
C ARG A 81 -30.49 6.39 -5.56
N GLY A 82 -30.70 6.94 -6.75
CA GLY A 82 -31.91 7.68 -7.09
C GLY A 82 -32.70 6.79 -8.02
#